data_AF-X1D2H9-F1
#
_entry.id   AF-X1D2H9-F1
#
_cell.length_a   1.000
_cell.length_b   1.000
_cell.length_c   1.000
_cell.angle_alpha   90.00
_cell.angle_beta   90.00
_cell.angle_gamma   90.00
#
_symmetry.space_group_name_H-M   'P 1'
#
loop_
_entity.id
_entity.type
_entity.pdbx_description
1 polymer ?
#
loop_
_entity_poly.entity_id
_entity_poly.type
_entity_poly.pdbx_seq_one_letter_code
_entity_poly.pdbx_strand_id
1 'polypeptide(L)'
;MLFNAMDKTKKGVVACWFQVTDSIQHMFFRYLDKKHPALKFGQNIKSAKTIEELYINMDKLVGKVRDKLSKNSCLVIMSDHGFKQFRRGVNLNSWFYRNGYLSLKNGKTESGEWFKDVDWTSTKVYGLGLGGIYINQKDRESQGIVSPGEETRALKTELKQRLGGLMDDGNNNAVAINYLYDRDEIPPGPYKENCPDF
;
A
#
# COMPACT_ATOMS: atom_id res chain seq x y z
N MET A 1 14.38 12.73 -23.70
CA MET A 1 15.41 11.90 -23.05
C MET A 1 15.47 10.49 -23.62
N LEU A 2 14.38 9.69 -23.64
CA LEU A 2 14.37 8.31 -24.18
C LEU A 2 15.01 8.18 -25.58
N PHE A 3 14.49 8.90 -26.58
CA PHE A 3 14.98 8.74 -27.95
C PHE A 3 16.46 9.10 -28.13
N ASN A 4 16.96 10.10 -27.39
CA ASN A 4 18.38 10.44 -27.38
C ASN A 4 19.22 9.31 -26.76
N ALA A 5 18.72 8.64 -25.71
CA ALA A 5 19.39 7.47 -25.15
C ALA A 5 19.42 6.30 -26.15
N MET A 6 18.33 6.08 -26.89
CA MET A 6 18.29 5.08 -27.97
C MET A 6 19.28 5.40 -29.10
N ASP A 7 19.39 6.66 -29.52
CA ASP A 7 20.29 7.05 -30.62
C ASP A 7 21.78 6.85 -30.25
N LYS A 8 22.13 7.07 -28.97
CA LYS A 8 23.50 6.98 -28.45
C LYS A 8 23.90 5.58 -27.98
N THR A 9 22.95 4.72 -27.64
CA THR A 9 23.24 3.37 -27.11
C THR A 9 23.22 2.35 -28.24
N LYS A 10 24.39 2.06 -28.83
CA LYS A 10 24.51 1.09 -29.94
C LYS A 10 24.47 -0.38 -29.50
N LYS A 11 24.90 -0.67 -28.27
CA LYS A 11 24.88 -1.99 -27.63
C LYS A 11 24.60 -1.81 -26.14
N GLY A 12 23.78 -2.68 -25.55
CA GLY A 12 23.41 -2.63 -24.12
C GLY A 12 21.91 -2.50 -23.89
N VAL A 13 21.53 -2.01 -22.72
CA VAL A 13 20.14 -1.88 -22.28
C VAL A 13 19.81 -0.39 -22.10
N VAL A 14 18.67 0.03 -22.65
CA VAL A 14 18.04 1.31 -22.34
C VAL A 14 16.77 1.02 -21.55
N ALA A 15 16.77 1.38 -20.27
CA ALA A 15 15.60 1.28 -19.41
C ALA A 15 14.99 2.68 -19.20
N CYS A 16 13.67 2.79 -19.32
CA CYS A 16 12.95 4.02 -19.09
C CYS A 16 11.62 3.71 -18.41
N TRP A 17 11.36 4.40 -17.31
CA TRP A 17 10.13 4.27 -16.53
C TRP A 17 9.23 5.47 -16.77
N PHE A 18 7.94 5.20 -16.95
CA PHE A 18 6.91 6.21 -17.21
C PHE A 18 5.96 6.31 -16.02
N GLN A 19 6.26 7.20 -15.08
CA GLN A 19 5.43 7.41 -13.88
C GLN A 19 4.00 7.90 -14.16
N VAL A 20 3.77 8.53 -15.32
CA VAL A 20 2.50 9.17 -15.65
C VAL A 20 1.32 8.18 -15.66
N THR A 21 1.54 6.91 -16.05
CA THR A 21 0.51 5.87 -16.03
C THR A 21 0.00 5.59 -14.62
N ASP A 22 0.91 5.55 -13.64
CA ASP A 22 0.57 5.38 -12.24
C ASP A 22 -0.17 6.61 -11.67
N SER A 23 0.40 7.81 -11.82
CA SER A 23 -0.16 9.03 -11.23
C SER A 23 -1.55 9.38 -11.78
N ILE A 24 -1.78 9.22 -13.08
CA ILE A 24 -3.09 9.46 -13.68
C ILE A 24 -4.09 8.40 -13.21
N GLN A 25 -3.70 7.14 -13.10
CA GLN A 25 -4.60 6.14 -12.55
C GLN A 25 -4.97 6.49 -11.09
N HIS A 26 -4.03 6.83 -10.20
CA HIS A 26 -4.36 7.22 -8.82
C HIS A 26 -5.40 8.36 -8.73
N MET A 27 -5.31 9.34 -9.63
CA MET A 27 -6.22 10.49 -9.63
C MET A 27 -7.57 10.19 -10.27
N PHE A 28 -7.60 9.37 -11.33
CA PHE A 28 -8.77 9.23 -12.21
C PHE A 28 -9.46 7.85 -12.13
N PHE A 29 -8.87 6.83 -11.50
CA PHE A 29 -9.46 5.48 -11.45
C PHE A 29 -10.87 5.49 -10.84
N ARG A 30 -11.12 6.38 -9.88
CA ARG A 30 -12.43 6.58 -9.23
C ARG A 30 -13.57 6.90 -10.22
N TYR A 31 -13.28 7.50 -11.38
CA TYR A 31 -14.29 7.87 -12.36
C TYR A 31 -14.77 6.69 -13.22
N LEU A 32 -14.07 5.56 -13.19
CA LEU A 32 -14.52 4.31 -13.83
C LEU A 32 -15.73 3.70 -13.10
N ASP A 33 -15.91 4.04 -11.83
CA ASP A 33 -17.01 3.57 -10.99
C ASP A 33 -17.98 4.71 -10.68
N LYS A 34 -19.13 4.73 -11.36
CA LYS A 34 -20.17 5.75 -11.16
C LYS A 34 -20.72 5.80 -9.73
N LYS A 35 -20.54 4.73 -8.93
CA LYS A 35 -20.99 4.65 -7.53
C LYS A 35 -19.88 5.00 -6.53
N HIS A 36 -18.73 5.46 -6.98
CA HIS A 36 -17.58 5.71 -6.11
C HIS A 36 -17.88 6.79 -5.06
N PRO A 37 -17.64 6.55 -3.75
CA PRO A 37 -18.03 7.48 -2.67
C PRO A 37 -17.49 8.90 -2.83
N ALA A 38 -16.25 9.03 -3.31
CA ALA A 38 -15.61 10.33 -3.53
C ALA A 38 -16.30 11.21 -4.61
N LEU A 39 -17.16 10.64 -5.46
CA LEU A 39 -17.91 11.42 -6.46
C LEU A 39 -19.06 12.23 -5.85
N LYS A 40 -19.48 11.90 -4.61
CA LYS A 40 -20.55 12.64 -3.91
C LYS A 40 -20.15 14.06 -3.49
N PHE A 41 -18.85 14.32 -3.38
CA PHE A 41 -18.30 15.55 -2.78
C PHE A 41 -17.49 16.40 -3.76
N GLY A 42 -17.48 16.06 -5.06
CA GLY A 42 -16.64 16.71 -6.06
C GLY A 42 -17.44 17.51 -7.09
N GLN A 43 -17.03 18.75 -7.36
CA GLN A 43 -17.41 19.50 -8.57
C GLN A 43 -16.42 19.20 -9.71
N ASN A 44 -16.95 19.16 -10.93
CA ASN A 44 -16.31 18.83 -12.22
C ASN A 44 -16.04 17.33 -12.46
N ILE A 45 -16.91 16.72 -13.27
CA ILE A 45 -16.78 15.36 -13.80
C ILE A 45 -15.56 15.31 -14.72
N LYS A 46 -14.40 14.99 -14.17
CA LYS A 46 -13.30 14.50 -15.00
C LYS A 46 -13.67 13.12 -15.54
N SER A 47 -13.34 12.86 -16.79
CA SER A 47 -13.88 11.72 -17.53
C SER A 47 -13.12 10.43 -17.24
N ALA A 48 -13.87 9.31 -17.18
CA ALA A 48 -13.34 7.94 -17.28
C ALA A 48 -12.41 7.75 -18.49
N LYS A 49 -12.60 8.54 -19.56
CA LYS A 49 -11.77 8.52 -20.77
C LYS A 49 -10.32 8.95 -20.56
N THR A 50 -10.01 9.66 -19.46
CA THR A 50 -8.64 10.15 -19.22
C THR A 50 -7.62 9.01 -19.19
N ILE A 51 -7.98 7.87 -18.60
CA ILE A 51 -7.10 6.69 -18.54
C ILE A 51 -6.97 6.06 -19.93
N GLU A 52 -8.07 5.93 -20.67
CA GLU A 52 -8.07 5.41 -22.04
C GLU A 52 -7.21 6.26 -22.98
N GLU A 53 -7.40 7.58 -22.97
CA GLU A 53 -6.62 8.54 -23.74
C GLU A 53 -5.12 8.48 -23.40
N LEU A 54 -4.78 8.28 -22.12
CA LEU A 54 -3.40 8.06 -21.69
C LEU A 54 -2.82 6.81 -22.34
N TYR A 55 -3.52 5.67 -22.28
CA TYR A 55 -3.02 4.42 -22.88
C TYR A 55 -2.95 4.50 -24.40
N ILE A 56 -3.85 5.21 -25.08
CA ILE A 56 -3.73 5.51 -26.52
C ILE A 56 -2.43 6.27 -26.81
N ASN A 57 -2.06 7.22 -25.96
CA ASN A 57 -0.80 7.97 -26.12
C ASN A 57 0.44 7.11 -25.80
N MET A 58 0.34 6.22 -24.81
CA MET A 58 1.40 5.26 -24.51
C MET A 58 1.59 4.26 -25.65
N ASP A 59 0.51 3.79 -26.29
CA ASP A 59 0.58 2.92 -27.46
C ASP A 59 1.28 3.61 -28.65
N LYS A 60 0.93 4.87 -28.94
CA LYS A 60 1.66 5.68 -29.94
C LYS A 60 3.15 5.80 -29.62
N LEU A 61 3.51 5.91 -28.34
CA LEU A 61 4.91 5.95 -27.92
C LEU A 61 5.61 4.61 -28.19
N VAL A 62 4.95 3.48 -27.91
CA VAL A 62 5.46 2.14 -28.26
C VAL A 62 5.69 2.05 -29.77
N GLY A 63 4.77 2.54 -30.60
CA GLY A 63 4.97 2.63 -32.06
C GLY A 63 6.26 3.37 -32.42
N LYS A 64 6.46 4.58 -31.89
CA LYS A 64 7.68 5.38 -32.12
C LYS A 64 8.96 4.69 -31.64
N VAL A 65 8.89 3.91 -30.55
CA VAL A 65 10.03 3.11 -30.08
C VAL A 65 10.33 2.01 -31.09
N ARG A 66 9.30 1.26 -31.52
CA ARG A 66 9.44 0.16 -32.49
C ARG A 66 10.05 0.63 -33.81
N ASP A 67 9.67 1.81 -34.29
CA ASP A 67 10.23 2.40 -35.53
C ASP A 67 11.75 2.63 -35.46
N LYS A 68 12.32 2.74 -34.27
CA LYS A 68 13.78 2.89 -34.05
C LYS A 68 14.51 1.57 -33.79
N LEU A 69 13.80 0.46 -33.61
CA LEU A 69 14.41 -0.82 -33.30
C LEU A 69 14.91 -1.50 -34.57
N SER A 70 16.01 -2.24 -34.42
CA SER A 70 16.53 -3.12 -35.48
C SER A 70 15.96 -4.54 -35.31
N LYS A 71 16.14 -5.40 -36.33
CA LYS A 71 15.83 -6.83 -36.24
C LYS A 71 16.56 -7.58 -35.11
N ASN A 72 17.63 -7.01 -34.56
CA ASN A 72 18.43 -7.59 -33.48
C ASN A 72 18.05 -7.01 -32.10
N SER A 73 17.03 -6.17 -32.02
CA SER A 73 16.59 -5.54 -30.78
C SER A 73 15.48 -6.35 -30.11
N CYS A 74 15.48 -6.39 -28.78
CA CYS A 74 14.37 -6.91 -27.98
C CYS A 74 13.66 -5.74 -27.29
N LEU A 75 12.32 -5.70 -27.38
CA LEU A 75 11.50 -4.74 -26.65
C LEU A 75 10.74 -5.47 -25.55
N VAL A 76 10.96 -5.04 -24.31
CA VAL A 76 10.20 -5.52 -23.16
C VAL A 76 9.36 -4.38 -22.62
N ILE A 77 8.06 -4.60 -22.53
CA ILE A 77 7.10 -3.69 -21.89
C ILE A 77 6.57 -4.44 -20.68
N MET A 78 6.72 -3.84 -19.51
CA MET A 78 6.26 -4.42 -18.25
C MET A 78 5.72 -3.33 -17.34
N SER A 79 4.89 -3.76 -16.39
CA SER A 79 4.43 -2.93 -15.27
C SER A 79 5.01 -3.52 -13.99
N ASP A 80 5.40 -2.66 -13.07
CA ASP A 80 5.81 -3.04 -11.71
C ASP A 80 4.62 -3.51 -10.87
N HIS A 81 3.43 -3.01 -11.15
CA HIS A 81 2.19 -3.48 -10.54
C HIS A 81 0.93 -3.24 -11.41
N GLY A 82 -0.19 -3.80 -10.98
CA GLY A 82 -1.52 -3.53 -11.55
C GLY A 82 -2.22 -2.35 -10.87
N PHE A 83 -3.54 -2.24 -11.08
CA PHE A 83 -4.37 -1.21 -10.44
C PHE A 83 -5.73 -1.77 -10.01
N LYS A 84 -6.32 -1.21 -8.96
CA LYS A 84 -7.66 -1.56 -8.47
C LYS A 84 -8.37 -0.33 -7.90
N GLN A 85 -9.69 -0.40 -7.81
CA GLN A 85 -10.50 0.61 -7.14
C GLN A 85 -10.09 0.79 -5.68
N PHE A 86 -9.89 2.04 -5.26
CA PHE A 86 -9.64 2.43 -3.88
C PHE A 86 -10.79 3.30 -3.37
N ARG A 87 -11.79 2.66 -2.75
CA ARG A 87 -13.01 3.33 -2.29
C ARG A 87 -12.89 3.88 -0.87
N ARG A 88 -12.35 3.04 0.03
CA ARG A 88 -12.24 3.28 1.48
C ARG A 88 -10.98 2.60 2.00
N GLY A 89 -10.44 3.10 3.10
CA GLY A 89 -9.30 2.51 3.80
C GLY A 89 -9.61 2.32 5.27
N VAL A 90 -9.07 1.25 5.87
CA VAL A 90 -9.12 1.02 7.31
C VAL A 90 -7.95 1.74 7.95
N ASN A 91 -8.21 2.62 8.92
CA ASN A 91 -7.15 3.17 9.76
C ASN A 91 -6.88 2.20 10.92
N LEU A 92 -5.86 1.35 10.74
CA LEU A 92 -5.48 0.33 11.73
C LEU A 92 -5.15 0.94 13.09
N ASN A 93 -4.42 2.05 13.15
CA ASN A 93 -4.06 2.70 14.42
C ASN A 93 -5.28 3.24 15.17
N SER A 94 -6.27 3.79 14.45
CA SER A 94 -7.54 4.17 15.06
C SER A 94 -8.30 2.95 15.60
N TRP A 95 -8.26 1.82 14.88
CA TRP A 95 -8.85 0.59 15.36
C TRP A 95 -8.12 0.07 16.61
N PHE A 96 -6.78 0.03 16.61
CA PHE A 96 -5.97 -0.38 17.76
C PHE A 96 -6.23 0.50 18.98
N TYR A 97 -6.31 1.82 18.79
CA TYR A 97 -6.61 2.77 19.86
C TYR A 97 -7.98 2.51 20.48
N ARG A 98 -9.03 2.41 19.65
CA ARG A 98 -10.41 2.17 20.12
C ARG A 98 -10.58 0.80 20.79
N ASN A 99 -9.70 -0.15 20.52
CA ASN A 99 -9.75 -1.51 21.05
C ASN A 99 -8.72 -1.79 22.15
N GLY A 100 -7.99 -0.77 22.63
CA GLY A 100 -7.08 -0.88 23.77
C GLY A 100 -5.71 -1.49 23.46
N TYR A 101 -5.31 -1.60 22.19
CA TYR A 101 -3.97 -2.07 21.80
C TYR A 101 -2.96 -0.95 21.62
N LEU A 102 -3.43 0.25 21.27
CA LEU A 102 -2.62 1.45 21.15
C LEU A 102 -3.11 2.48 22.17
N SER A 103 -2.17 3.17 22.79
CA SER A 103 -2.44 4.20 23.79
C SER A 103 -1.85 5.53 23.35
N LEU A 104 -2.51 6.61 23.75
CA LEU A 104 -2.03 7.96 23.54
C LEU A 104 -1.56 8.57 24.85
N LYS A 105 -0.64 9.54 24.76
CA LYS A 105 -0.21 10.32 25.92
C LYS A 105 -1.40 11.06 26.55
N ASN A 106 -1.32 11.32 27.85
CA ASN A 106 -2.38 12.00 28.59
C ASN A 106 -2.82 13.30 27.91
N GLY A 107 -4.14 13.46 27.75
CA GLY A 107 -4.76 14.63 27.13
C GLY A 107 -4.71 14.65 25.60
N LYS A 108 -4.21 13.61 24.94
CA LYS A 108 -4.16 13.51 23.47
C LYS A 108 -5.32 12.70 22.92
N THR A 109 -5.80 13.12 21.75
CA THR A 109 -6.91 12.47 21.03
C THR A 109 -6.47 11.85 19.70
N GLU A 110 -5.23 12.12 19.28
CA GLU A 110 -4.62 11.60 18.05
C GLU A 110 -3.15 11.24 18.29
N SER A 111 -2.58 10.41 17.42
CA SER A 111 -1.17 9.95 17.51
C SER A 111 -0.16 11.04 17.15
N GLY A 112 -0.60 12.14 16.56
CA GLY A 112 0.26 13.12 15.91
C GLY A 112 1.01 12.55 14.70
N GLU A 113 1.79 13.40 14.03
CA GLU A 113 2.71 12.96 12.97
C GLU A 113 3.75 12.00 13.54
N TRP A 114 4.05 10.94 12.78
CA TRP A 114 5.08 9.95 13.13
C TRP A 114 4.98 9.40 14.56
N PHE A 115 3.75 9.20 15.05
CA PHE A 115 3.46 8.67 16.40
C PHE A 115 3.96 9.54 17.56
N LYS A 116 4.20 10.83 17.34
CA LYS A 116 4.69 11.77 18.36
C LYS A 116 3.92 11.70 19.69
N ASP A 117 2.62 11.50 19.63
CA ASP A 117 1.71 11.51 20.77
C ASP A 117 1.23 10.11 21.19
N VAL A 118 1.80 9.04 20.62
CA VAL A 118 1.61 7.66 21.11
C VAL A 118 2.35 7.46 22.44
N ASP A 119 1.70 6.81 23.39
CA ASP A 119 2.33 6.32 24.60
C ASP A 119 2.83 4.89 24.37
N TRP A 120 4.13 4.76 24.09
CA TRP A 120 4.76 3.47 23.83
C TRP A 120 4.87 2.60 25.09
N THR A 121 4.83 3.18 26.29
CA THR A 121 4.89 2.40 27.54
C THR A 121 3.61 1.64 27.86
N SER A 122 2.52 1.94 27.14
CA SER A 122 1.24 1.25 27.26
C SER A 122 0.64 0.78 25.92
N THR A 123 1.36 0.97 24.81
CA THR A 123 0.99 0.48 23.48
C THR A 123 1.54 -0.91 23.24
N LYS A 124 0.69 -1.86 22.84
CA LYS A 124 1.06 -3.23 22.47
C LYS A 124 1.22 -3.43 20.97
N VAL A 125 0.43 -2.71 20.16
CA VAL A 125 0.35 -2.93 18.70
C VAL A 125 0.24 -1.60 17.98
N TYR A 126 0.91 -1.47 16.84
CA TYR A 126 0.81 -0.32 15.95
C TYR A 126 0.88 -0.74 14.49
N GLY A 127 0.26 0.04 13.61
CA GLY A 127 0.32 -0.14 12.16
C GLY A 127 1.23 0.91 11.53
N LEU A 128 2.09 0.49 10.60
CA LEU A 128 3.00 1.36 9.87
C LEU A 128 3.12 0.93 8.39
N GLY A 129 3.20 1.91 7.50
CA GLY A 129 3.33 1.67 6.06
C GLY A 129 2.02 1.24 5.41
N LEU A 130 2.10 0.38 4.40
CA LEU A 130 0.97 -0.06 3.56
C LEU A 130 0.26 -1.29 4.15
N GLY A 131 -0.12 -1.23 5.42
CA GLY A 131 -0.88 -2.28 6.10
C GLY A 131 -0.07 -3.19 7.01
N GLY A 132 1.22 -2.93 7.22
CA GLY A 132 2.05 -3.69 8.15
C GLY A 132 1.62 -3.47 9.59
N ILE A 133 1.49 -4.55 10.35
CA ILE A 133 1.20 -4.51 11.79
C ILE A 133 2.43 -4.96 12.56
N TYR A 134 2.76 -4.21 13.62
CA TYR A 134 3.91 -4.43 14.46
C TYR A 134 3.46 -4.56 15.91
N ILE A 135 4.03 -5.53 16.61
CA ILE A 135 3.95 -5.70 18.05
C ILE A 135 5.05 -4.86 18.68
N ASN A 136 4.73 -4.07 19.69
CA ASN A 136 5.71 -3.31 20.47
C ASN A 136 6.46 -4.27 21.42
N GLN A 137 7.38 -5.04 20.86
CA GLN A 137 8.06 -6.16 21.49
C GLN A 137 9.31 -5.69 22.25
N LYS A 138 9.52 -6.26 23.43
CA LYS A 138 10.76 -6.08 24.20
C LYS A 138 11.98 -6.48 23.37
N ASP A 139 13.07 -5.74 23.58
CA ASP A 139 14.37 -5.92 22.93
C ASP A 139 14.39 -5.67 21.41
N ARG A 140 13.26 -5.32 20.79
CA ARG A 140 13.16 -4.90 19.38
C ARG A 140 12.76 -3.44 19.26
N GLU A 141 11.71 -3.03 19.96
CA GLU A 141 11.28 -1.63 20.05
C GLU A 141 11.89 -0.95 21.29
N SER A 142 12.28 0.33 21.15
CA SER A 142 12.95 1.08 22.22
C SER A 142 12.19 1.16 23.55
N GLN A 143 10.86 1.07 23.50
CA GLN A 143 9.96 1.03 24.66
C GLN A 143 9.02 -0.18 24.56
N GLY A 144 9.53 -1.30 24.03
CA GLY A 144 8.80 -2.55 23.90
C GLY A 144 8.24 -3.05 25.23
N ILE A 145 6.97 -3.45 25.24
CA ILE A 145 6.29 -3.94 26.45
C ILE A 145 5.81 -5.39 26.35
N VAL A 146 5.65 -5.90 25.13
CA VAL A 146 5.21 -7.28 24.89
C VAL A 146 6.43 -8.19 24.90
N SER A 147 6.42 -9.22 25.73
CA SER A 147 7.54 -10.16 25.84
C SER A 147 7.58 -11.10 24.63
N PRO A 148 8.76 -11.42 24.09
CA PRO A 148 8.88 -12.40 23.02
C PRO A 148 8.42 -13.79 23.49
N GLY A 149 7.99 -14.62 22.55
CA GLY A 149 7.56 -16.00 22.84
C GLY A 149 6.03 -16.11 23.01
N GLU A 150 5.59 -16.65 24.15
CA GLU A 150 4.17 -16.99 24.35
C GLU A 150 3.25 -15.77 24.33
N GLU A 151 3.63 -14.67 24.97
CA GLU A 151 2.82 -13.44 25.01
C GLU A 151 2.61 -12.86 23.61
N THR A 152 3.69 -12.80 22.81
CA THR A 152 3.62 -12.38 21.40
C THR A 152 2.74 -13.31 20.57
N ARG A 153 2.89 -14.64 20.70
CA ARG A 153 2.06 -15.61 19.97
C ARG A 153 0.58 -15.51 20.33
N ALA A 154 0.26 -15.37 21.62
CA ALA A 154 -1.11 -15.21 22.09
C ALA A 154 -1.74 -13.92 21.52
N LEU A 155 -1.00 -12.80 21.56
CA LEU A 155 -1.45 -11.53 20.98
C LEU A 155 -1.66 -11.66 19.46
N LYS A 156 -0.79 -12.37 18.75
CA LYS A 156 -0.97 -12.64 17.32
C LYS A 156 -2.24 -13.43 17.02
N THR A 157 -2.52 -14.49 17.79
CA THR A 157 -3.75 -15.28 17.67
C THR A 157 -4.99 -14.43 17.91
N GLU A 158 -4.98 -13.60 18.94
CA GLU A 158 -6.07 -12.67 19.25
C GLU A 158 -6.32 -11.67 18.10
N LEU A 159 -5.26 -11.06 17.56
CA LEU A 159 -5.36 -10.12 16.44
C LEU A 159 -5.92 -10.79 15.18
N LYS A 160 -5.46 -12.01 14.85
CA LYS A 160 -6.02 -12.79 13.74
C LYS A 160 -7.53 -13.00 13.90
N GLN A 161 -7.99 -13.33 15.12
CA GLN A 161 -9.41 -13.54 15.39
C GLN A 161 -10.22 -12.25 15.28
N ARG A 162 -9.70 -11.12 15.75
CA ARG A 162 -10.46 -9.85 15.79
C ARG A 162 -10.42 -9.05 14.50
N LEU A 163 -9.32 -9.12 13.75
CA LEU A 163 -9.16 -8.41 12.48
C LEU A 163 -9.52 -9.28 11.28
N GLY A 164 -9.39 -10.60 11.38
CA GLY A 164 -9.79 -11.52 10.31
C GLY A 164 -11.28 -11.42 10.04
N GLY A 165 -11.65 -10.99 8.84
CA GLY A 165 -13.06 -10.78 8.48
C GLY A 165 -13.64 -9.48 9.04
N LEU A 166 -12.82 -8.52 9.48
CA LEU A 166 -13.30 -7.20 9.94
C LEU A 166 -14.21 -6.59 8.88
N MET A 167 -15.40 -6.15 9.27
CA MET A 167 -16.42 -5.62 8.36
C MET A 167 -16.35 -4.09 8.27
N ASP A 168 -16.67 -3.55 7.08
CA ASP A 168 -16.90 -2.12 6.87
C ASP A 168 -18.41 -1.84 6.96
N ASP A 169 -18.86 -1.47 8.15
CA ASP A 169 -20.25 -1.13 8.46
C ASP A 169 -20.78 0.04 7.61
N GLY A 170 -19.88 0.83 6.98
CA GLY A 170 -20.22 1.94 6.10
C GLY A 170 -20.38 1.57 4.62
N ASN A 171 -20.20 0.30 4.23
CA ASN A 171 -20.21 -0.13 2.82
C ASN A 171 -20.85 -1.51 2.63
N ASN A 172 -22.16 -1.62 2.88
CA ASN A 172 -22.93 -2.86 2.74
C ASN A 172 -22.33 -4.06 3.49
N ASN A 173 -21.65 -3.81 4.62
CA ASN A 173 -20.95 -4.83 5.40
C ASN A 173 -19.96 -5.65 4.55
N ALA A 174 -19.23 -4.99 3.64
CA ALA A 174 -18.15 -5.65 2.92
C ALA A 174 -17.01 -6.00 3.89
N VAL A 175 -16.33 -7.12 3.64
CA VAL A 175 -15.13 -7.51 4.39
C VAL A 175 -14.00 -6.52 4.07
N ALA A 176 -13.54 -5.81 5.10
CA ALA A 176 -12.47 -4.83 5.02
C ALA A 176 -11.08 -5.47 5.13
N ILE A 177 -10.93 -6.51 5.97
CA ILE A 177 -9.69 -7.27 6.13
C ILE A 177 -9.99 -8.74 5.86
N ASN A 178 -9.49 -9.24 4.73
CA ASN A 178 -9.74 -10.62 4.29
C ASN A 178 -8.80 -11.61 4.97
N TYR A 179 -7.52 -11.25 5.08
CA TYR A 179 -6.46 -12.12 5.60
C TYR A 179 -5.45 -11.31 6.40
N LEU A 180 -4.87 -11.94 7.41
CA LEU A 180 -3.68 -11.49 8.12
C LEU A 180 -2.62 -12.58 7.97
N TYR A 181 -1.47 -12.22 7.41
CA TYR A 181 -0.40 -13.16 7.15
C TYR A 181 0.61 -13.07 8.29
N ASP A 182 0.69 -14.08 9.13
CA ASP A 182 1.70 -14.08 10.19
C ASP A 182 3.07 -14.33 9.59
N ARG A 183 3.98 -13.37 9.76
CA ARG A 183 5.38 -13.46 9.32
C ARG A 183 6.06 -14.76 9.74
N ASP A 184 5.71 -15.32 10.90
CA ASP A 184 6.33 -16.54 11.42
C ASP A 184 5.81 -17.84 10.77
N GLU A 185 4.70 -17.77 10.05
CA GLU A 185 4.10 -18.90 9.30
C GLU A 185 4.50 -18.90 7.81
N ILE A 186 5.08 -17.80 7.32
CA ILE A 186 5.54 -17.65 5.93
C ILE A 186 6.97 -18.20 5.81
N PRO A 187 7.34 -18.89 4.70
CA PRO A 187 8.71 -19.32 4.47
C PRO A 187 9.72 -18.21 4.71
N PRO A 188 10.74 -18.42 5.57
CA PRO A 188 11.65 -17.37 5.97
C PRO A 188 12.59 -16.98 4.84
N GLY A 189 12.90 -15.68 4.75
CA GLY A 189 14.01 -15.14 3.96
C GLY A 189 15.06 -14.49 4.85
N PRO A 190 16.23 -14.10 4.31
CA PRO A 190 17.31 -13.48 5.08
C PRO A 190 16.91 -12.16 5.78
N TYR A 191 15.79 -11.56 5.36
CA TYR A 191 15.25 -10.32 5.91
C TYR A 191 13.97 -10.51 6.74
N LYS A 192 13.69 -11.73 7.21
CA LYS A 192 12.48 -12.03 8.01
C LYS A 192 12.27 -11.03 9.14
N GLU A 193 13.33 -10.72 9.90
CA GLU A 193 13.22 -9.82 11.06
C GLU A 193 12.97 -8.34 10.69
N ASN A 194 13.09 -7.97 9.42
CA ASN A 194 12.75 -6.62 8.94
C ASN A 194 11.27 -6.52 8.49
N CYS A 195 10.56 -7.65 8.41
CA CYS A 195 9.15 -7.65 8.03
C CYS A 195 8.26 -7.21 9.20
N PRO A 196 7.09 -6.62 8.90
CA PRO A 196 6.00 -6.53 9.87
C PRO A 196 5.69 -7.88 10.51
N ASP A 197 5.07 -7.88 11.70
CA ASP A 197 4.58 -9.09 12.33
C ASP A 197 3.37 -9.70 11.60
N PHE A 198 2.58 -8.84 10.92
CA PHE A 198 1.56 -9.21 9.93
C PHE A 198 1.61 -8.35 8.67
#